data_AF-A0ABD3KYF6-F1
#
_entry.id   AF-A0ABD3KYF6-F1
#
_cell.length_a   1.000
_cell.length_b   1.000
_cell.length_c   1.000
_cell.angle_alpha   90.00
_cell.angle_beta   90.00
_cell.angle_gamma   90.00
#
_symmetry.space_group_name_H-M   'P 1'
#
loop_
_entity.id
_entity.type
_entity.pdbx_description
1 polymer ?
#
loop_
_entity_poly.entity_id
_entity_poly.type
_entity_poly.pdbx_seq_one_letter_code
_entity_poly.pdbx_strand_id
1 'polypeptide(L)'
;MSPCPFVSLFLIFFLTSLHAASADGGNTNIIHETCKKCAQADPNVSYKFCVASLESNPNSLSADLHGLGLISIKLLRHNMTHTRSYAKKLLKSKKMDPFIKACLRDCLELYSDAVPTLKEVIRSYKAEKYEDANINLSSAMEASTTCEDGFSEKGVVSPLTERNEDASQLSALALSIVTMLSRSSH
;
A
#
# COMPACT_ATOMS: atom_id res chain seq x y z
N MET A 1 27.62 -18.40 76.81
CA MET A 1 26.72 -19.48 77.24
C MET A 1 25.54 -19.52 76.30
N SER A 2 25.33 -20.71 75.72
CA SER A 2 24.15 -21.22 75.01
C SER A 2 23.65 -20.53 73.72
N PRO A 3 23.84 -21.19 72.57
CA PRO A 3 23.08 -21.01 71.33
C PRO A 3 21.82 -21.89 71.34
N CYS A 4 20.85 -21.64 70.43
CA CYS A 4 19.97 -22.71 69.94
C CYS A 4 19.32 -22.35 68.58
N PRO A 5 18.87 -23.38 67.83
CA PRO A 5 18.92 -23.47 66.36
C PRO A 5 17.53 -23.64 65.72
N PHE A 6 17.36 -23.39 64.43
CA PHE A 6 16.37 -24.09 63.57
C PHE A 6 16.86 -23.94 62.12
N VAL A 7 17.55 -24.93 61.57
CA VAL A 7 17.02 -25.99 60.70
C VAL A 7 16.24 -25.45 59.50
N SER A 8 16.93 -25.50 58.35
CA SER A 8 16.47 -25.98 57.05
C SER A 8 15.17 -25.42 56.47
N LEU A 9 15.32 -24.58 55.45
CA LEU A 9 14.51 -24.72 54.25
C LEU A 9 15.37 -24.45 53.00
N PHE A 10 16.07 -25.50 52.57
CA PHE A 10 16.48 -25.64 51.18
C PHE A 10 15.25 -25.52 50.27
N LEU A 11 15.44 -24.93 49.09
CA LEU A 11 14.60 -25.03 47.90
C LEU A 11 13.28 -24.22 47.88
N ILE A 12 13.39 -22.96 47.48
CA ILE A 12 12.47 -22.41 46.47
C ILE A 12 13.33 -21.83 45.34
N PHE A 13 13.86 -22.74 44.53
CA PHE A 13 13.98 -22.49 43.09
C PHE A 13 12.55 -22.35 42.55
N PHE A 14 12.38 -21.52 41.52
CA PHE A 14 11.25 -21.39 40.58
C PHE A 14 10.81 -19.93 40.39
N LEU A 15 11.48 -19.31 39.41
CA LEU A 15 10.86 -18.72 38.23
C LEU A 15 9.95 -17.49 38.39
N THR A 16 10.26 -16.50 37.55
CA THR A 16 9.40 -15.43 36.98
C THR A 16 9.13 -14.23 37.90
N SER A 17 9.35 -12.98 37.49
CA SER A 17 9.05 -12.43 36.16
C SER A 17 10.04 -11.35 35.73
N LEU A 18 10.69 -11.60 34.60
CA LEU A 18 11.24 -10.55 33.75
C LEU A 18 10.05 -9.90 33.03
N HIS A 19 9.57 -8.74 33.50
CA HIS A 19 8.65 -7.92 32.69
C HIS A 19 9.47 -7.12 31.67
N ALA A 20 9.94 -7.81 30.64
CA ALA A 20 10.18 -7.17 29.36
C ALA A 20 8.88 -7.27 28.57
N ALA A 21 8.00 -6.28 28.73
CA ALA A 21 6.90 -6.09 27.82
C ALA A 21 7.46 -5.52 26.52
N SER A 22 7.83 -6.38 25.58
CA SER A 22 7.88 -6.02 24.16
C SER A 22 6.45 -5.98 23.62
N ALA A 23 5.78 -4.86 23.85
CA ALA A 23 4.54 -4.54 23.14
C ALA A 23 4.91 -3.99 21.75
N ASP A 24 5.17 -4.90 20.81
CA ASP A 24 5.33 -4.56 19.36
C ASP A 24 4.50 -5.49 18.45
N GLY A 25 3.77 -6.45 19.02
CA GLY A 25 2.97 -7.43 18.26
C GLY A 25 1.56 -6.97 17.86
N GLY A 26 1.13 -5.76 18.24
CA GLY A 26 -0.22 -5.27 17.96
C GLY A 26 -0.41 -4.74 16.53
N ASN A 27 0.63 -4.14 15.95
CA ASN A 27 0.51 -3.39 14.70
C ASN A 27 1.01 -4.13 13.45
N THR A 28 2.00 -5.02 13.57
CA THR A 28 2.25 -6.01 12.51
C THR A 28 0.99 -6.85 12.27
N ASN A 29 0.25 -7.16 13.34
CA ASN A 29 -1.02 -7.88 13.26
C ASN A 29 -2.08 -7.14 12.42
N ILE A 30 -2.27 -5.83 12.59
CA ILE A 30 -3.28 -5.09 11.79
C ILE A 30 -2.94 -5.02 10.30
N ILE A 31 -1.65 -4.92 9.94
CA ILE A 31 -1.20 -4.98 8.54
C ILE A 31 -1.59 -6.32 7.92
N HIS A 32 -1.22 -7.42 8.58
CA HIS A 32 -1.50 -8.78 8.08
C HIS A 32 -3.01 -9.04 7.96
N GLU A 33 -3.80 -8.69 8.97
CA GLU A 33 -5.26 -8.85 8.95
C GLU A 33 -5.91 -7.99 7.85
N THR A 34 -5.46 -6.75 7.67
CA THR A 34 -5.94 -5.87 6.60
C THR A 34 -5.61 -6.46 5.23
N CYS A 35 -4.36 -6.86 4.99
CA CYS A 35 -3.93 -7.45 3.72
C CYS A 35 -4.64 -8.76 3.40
N LYS A 36 -4.90 -9.58 4.42
CA LYS A 36 -5.67 -10.82 4.27
C LYS A 36 -7.11 -10.51 3.84
N LYS A 37 -7.78 -9.54 4.47
CA LYS A 37 -9.14 -9.12 4.08
C LYS A 37 -9.16 -8.54 2.67
N CYS A 38 -8.19 -7.70 2.30
CA CYS A 38 -8.07 -7.14 0.96
C CYS A 38 -7.91 -8.25 -0.09
N ALA A 39 -6.95 -9.16 0.09
CA ALA A 39 -6.69 -10.24 -0.86
C ALA A 39 -7.85 -11.25 -0.97
N GLN A 40 -8.69 -11.37 0.06
CA GLN A 40 -9.91 -12.18 0.02
C GLN A 40 -11.06 -11.48 -0.72
N ALA A 41 -11.13 -10.15 -0.62
CA ALA A 41 -12.21 -9.36 -1.21
C ALA A 41 -11.95 -8.98 -2.68
N ASP A 42 -10.67 -8.80 -3.05
CA ASP A 42 -10.26 -8.34 -4.37
C ASP A 42 -9.10 -9.21 -4.90
N PRO A 43 -9.32 -9.98 -5.99
CA PRO A 43 -8.28 -10.82 -6.57
C PRO A 43 -7.11 -10.03 -7.18
N ASN A 44 -7.27 -8.72 -7.39
CA ASN A 44 -6.21 -7.84 -7.86
C ASN A 44 -5.23 -7.42 -6.74
N VAL A 45 -5.50 -7.81 -5.49
CA VAL A 45 -4.59 -7.54 -4.36
C VAL A 45 -3.82 -8.81 -3.99
N SER A 46 -2.54 -8.86 -4.33
CA SER A 46 -1.65 -9.88 -3.77
C SER A 46 -1.40 -9.63 -2.29
N TYR A 47 -1.67 -10.62 -1.44
CA TYR A 47 -1.37 -10.55 -0.01
C TYR A 47 0.10 -10.17 0.25
N LYS A 48 1.03 -10.81 -0.45
CA LYS A 48 2.47 -10.54 -0.31
C LYS A 48 2.80 -9.11 -0.71
N PHE A 49 2.24 -8.64 -1.82
CA PHE A 49 2.44 -7.27 -2.29
C PHE A 49 1.90 -6.25 -1.29
N CYS A 50 0.70 -6.51 -0.74
CA CYS A 50 0.08 -5.65 0.25
C CYS A 50 0.95 -5.51 1.50
N VAL A 51 1.39 -6.63 2.08
CA VAL A 51 2.24 -6.61 3.29
C VAL A 51 3.52 -5.84 3.02
N ALA A 52 4.24 -6.20 1.95
CA ALA A 52 5.50 -5.54 1.58
C ALA A 52 5.31 -4.03 1.33
N SER A 53 4.22 -3.63 0.66
CA SER A 53 3.92 -2.24 0.38
C SER A 53 3.67 -1.44 1.66
N LEU A 54 2.85 -1.97 2.57
CA LEU A 54 2.55 -1.26 3.82
C LEU A 54 3.76 -1.21 4.75
N GLU A 55 4.51 -2.31 4.89
CA GLU A 55 5.72 -2.37 5.72
C GLU A 55 6.87 -1.51 5.19
N SER A 56 6.86 -1.15 3.90
CA SER A 56 7.83 -0.21 3.32
C SER A 56 7.75 1.21 3.94
N ASN A 57 6.65 1.52 4.63
CA ASN A 57 6.46 2.76 5.35
C ASN A 57 6.51 2.53 6.86
N PRO A 58 7.52 3.03 7.58
CA PRO A 58 7.63 2.85 9.03
C PRO A 58 6.42 3.34 9.83
N ASN A 59 5.67 4.32 9.32
CA ASN A 59 4.46 4.84 9.97
C ASN A 59 3.31 3.82 9.97
N SER A 60 3.37 2.78 9.13
CA SER A 60 2.37 1.70 9.12
C SER A 60 2.40 0.87 10.41
N LEU A 61 3.56 0.80 11.07
CA LEU A 61 3.76 0.04 12.32
C LEU A 61 3.06 0.66 13.52
N SER A 62 2.51 1.86 13.41
CA SER A 62 1.69 2.48 14.46
C SER A 62 0.32 2.92 13.93
N ALA A 63 -0.01 2.59 12.69
CA ALA A 63 -1.24 3.02 12.04
C ALA A 63 -2.43 2.11 12.40
N ASP A 64 -3.61 2.72 12.54
CA ASP A 64 -4.89 2.02 12.50
C ASP A 64 -5.35 1.81 11.04
N LEU A 65 -6.53 1.22 10.83
CA LEU A 65 -7.05 0.97 9.47
C LEU A 65 -7.16 2.26 8.63
N HIS A 66 -7.56 3.37 9.25
CA HIS A 66 -7.63 4.68 8.58
C HIS A 66 -6.23 5.20 8.22
N GLY A 67 -5.25 5.04 9.10
CA GLY A 67 -3.85 5.33 8.82
C GLY A 67 -3.29 4.48 7.68
N LEU A 68 -3.57 3.18 7.66
CA LEU A 68 -3.15 2.27 6.59
C LEU A 68 -3.76 2.65 5.24
N GLY A 69 -5.04 3.05 5.20
CA GLY A 69 -5.67 3.54 3.97
C GLY A 69 -5.07 4.86 3.48
N LEU A 70 -4.76 5.80 4.37
CA LEU A 70 -4.05 7.02 3.96
C LEU A 70 -2.63 6.71 3.44
N ILE A 71 -1.95 5.75 4.04
CA ILE A 71 -0.61 5.30 3.61
C ILE A 71 -0.68 4.66 2.23
N SER A 72 -1.64 3.76 1.97
CA SER A 72 -1.78 3.11 0.65
C SER A 72 -2.05 4.12 -0.46
N ILE A 73 -2.94 5.11 -0.25
CA ILE A 73 -3.20 6.18 -1.23
C ILE A 73 -1.94 7.03 -1.47
N LYS A 74 -1.13 7.30 -0.44
CA LYS A 74 0.14 8.03 -0.59
C LYS A 74 1.19 7.22 -1.35
N LEU A 75 1.30 5.91 -1.09
CA LEU A 75 2.18 5.00 -1.83
C LEU A 75 1.80 4.96 -3.31
N LEU A 76 0.50 4.82 -3.61
CA LEU A 76 -0.01 4.91 -4.98
C LEU A 76 0.38 6.22 -5.67
N ARG A 77 0.11 7.36 -5.02
CA ARG A 77 0.46 8.68 -5.58
C ARG A 77 1.96 8.81 -5.83
N HIS A 78 2.78 8.29 -4.92
CA HIS A 78 4.23 8.27 -5.09
C HIS A 78 4.64 7.42 -6.30
N ASN A 79 4.12 6.20 -6.42
CA ASN A 79 4.36 5.33 -7.56
C ASN A 79 3.97 6.03 -8.88
N MET A 80 2.74 6.51 -9.01
CA MET A 80 2.26 7.19 -10.22
C MET A 80 3.07 8.45 -10.57
N THR A 81 3.48 9.23 -9.56
CA THR A 81 4.36 10.40 -9.75
C THR A 81 5.72 9.99 -10.32
N HIS A 82 6.28 8.89 -9.81
CA HIS A 82 7.55 8.37 -10.27
C HIS A 82 7.42 7.76 -11.67
N THR A 83 6.34 7.03 -11.95
CA THR A 83 6.03 6.43 -13.26
C THR A 83 5.87 7.51 -14.33
N ARG A 84 5.12 8.60 -14.04
CA ARG A 84 5.05 9.79 -14.89
C ARG A 84 6.43 10.35 -15.23
N SER A 85 7.28 10.50 -14.21
CA SER A 85 8.64 11.04 -14.37
C SER A 85 9.54 10.11 -15.18
N TYR A 86 9.37 8.80 -15.00
CA TYR A 86 10.07 7.76 -15.73
C TYR A 86 9.65 7.73 -17.21
N ALA A 87 8.35 7.77 -17.51
CA ALA A 87 7.83 7.88 -18.88
C ALA A 87 8.39 9.13 -19.59
N LYS A 88 8.38 10.29 -18.91
CA LYS A 88 9.00 11.52 -19.42
C LYS A 88 10.49 11.36 -19.70
N LYS A 89 11.22 10.58 -18.90
CA LYS A 89 12.64 10.28 -19.13
C LYS A 89 12.83 9.36 -20.34
N LEU A 90 12.03 8.31 -20.49
CA LEU A 90 12.08 7.39 -21.63
C LEU A 90 11.86 8.13 -22.95
N LEU A 91 10.90 9.05 -22.99
CA LEU A 91 10.58 9.87 -24.17
C LEU A 91 11.73 10.77 -24.66
N LYS A 92 12.77 11.00 -23.85
CA LYS A 92 13.99 11.72 -24.26
C LYS A 92 14.94 10.87 -25.11
N SER A 93 14.73 9.56 -25.18
CA SER A 93 15.56 8.69 -26.02
C SER A 93 15.42 9.08 -27.50
N LYS A 94 16.57 9.20 -28.19
CA LYS A 94 16.62 9.49 -29.63
C LYS A 94 16.27 8.29 -30.49
N LYS A 95 16.43 7.07 -29.96
CA LYS A 95 16.13 5.81 -30.65
C LYS A 95 14.98 5.13 -29.91
N MET A 96 13.80 5.21 -30.48
CA MET A 96 12.59 4.58 -29.96
C MET A 96 11.64 4.35 -31.12
N ASP A 97 11.03 3.16 -31.13
CA ASP A 97 9.98 2.84 -32.08
C ASP A 97 8.84 3.88 -32.01
N PRO A 98 8.30 4.37 -33.15
CA PRO A 98 7.25 5.40 -33.15
C PRO A 98 5.98 4.99 -32.42
N PHE A 99 5.60 3.71 -32.45
CA PHE A 99 4.42 3.21 -31.74
C PHE A 99 4.68 3.19 -30.23
N ILE A 100 5.81 2.62 -29.78
CA ILE A 100 6.20 2.68 -28.35
C ILE A 100 6.24 4.13 -27.85
N LYS A 101 6.74 5.05 -28.68
CA LYS A 101 6.81 6.47 -28.35
C LYS A 101 5.42 7.13 -28.26
N ALA A 102 4.45 6.69 -29.04
CA ALA A 102 3.07 7.16 -28.95
C ALA A 102 2.43 6.65 -27.65
N CYS A 103 2.46 5.34 -27.38
CA CYS A 103 1.95 4.76 -26.14
C CYS A 103 2.57 5.41 -24.89
N LEU A 104 3.87 5.68 -24.89
CA LEU A 104 4.53 6.37 -23.78
C LEU A 104 4.05 7.82 -23.56
N ARG A 105 3.61 8.52 -24.60
CA ARG A 105 2.99 9.84 -24.47
C ARG A 105 1.61 9.74 -23.86
N ASP A 106 0.82 8.77 -24.31
CA ASP A 106 -0.52 8.53 -23.78
C ASP A 106 -0.44 8.15 -22.29
N CYS A 107 0.47 7.24 -21.93
CA CYS A 107 0.79 6.94 -20.53
C CYS A 107 1.22 8.19 -19.73
N LEU A 108 2.06 9.04 -20.31
CA LEU A 108 2.49 10.27 -19.64
C LEU A 108 1.31 11.21 -19.36
N GLU A 109 0.36 11.33 -20.27
CA GLU A 109 -0.86 12.11 -20.11
C GLU A 109 -1.74 11.52 -19.00
N LEU A 110 -2.07 10.22 -19.10
CA LEU A 110 -2.86 9.49 -18.10
C LEU A 110 -2.29 9.66 -16.67
N TYR A 111 -0.98 9.45 -16.50
CA TYR A 111 -0.35 9.65 -15.19
C TYR A 111 -0.23 11.13 -14.79
N SER A 112 -0.24 12.06 -15.74
CA SER A 112 -0.27 13.50 -15.43
C SER A 112 -1.61 13.94 -14.87
N ASP A 113 -2.69 13.28 -15.28
CA ASP A 113 -4.06 13.51 -14.80
C ASP A 113 -4.35 12.75 -13.49
N ALA A 114 -3.89 11.50 -13.37
CA ALA A 114 -4.12 10.71 -12.16
C ALA A 114 -3.44 11.29 -10.90
N VAL A 115 -2.24 11.87 -11.03
CA VAL A 115 -1.49 12.41 -9.89
C VAL A 115 -2.23 13.55 -9.14
N PRO A 116 -2.78 14.59 -9.79
CA PRO A 116 -3.62 15.58 -9.12
C PRO A 116 -4.93 14.97 -8.60
N THR A 117 -5.57 14.05 -9.31
CA THR A 117 -6.76 13.32 -8.81
C THR A 117 -6.48 12.63 -7.48
N LEU A 118 -5.32 11.99 -7.32
CA LEU A 118 -4.93 11.37 -6.04
C LEU A 118 -4.67 12.37 -4.90
N LYS A 119 -4.42 13.66 -5.19
CA LYS A 119 -4.41 14.69 -4.14
C LYS A 119 -5.83 14.96 -3.65
N GLU A 120 -6.79 14.99 -4.55
CA GLU A 120 -8.22 15.14 -4.23
C GLU A 120 -8.75 13.93 -3.47
N VAL A 121 -8.38 12.70 -3.87
CA VAL A 121 -8.68 11.47 -3.11
C VAL A 121 -8.23 11.62 -1.66
N ILE A 122 -7.03 12.13 -1.42
CA ILE A 122 -6.51 12.30 -0.05
C ILE A 122 -7.30 13.35 0.73
N ARG A 123 -7.76 14.42 0.07
CA ARG A 123 -8.61 15.43 0.72
C ARG A 123 -9.96 14.84 1.10
N SER A 124 -10.62 14.12 0.19
CA SER A 124 -11.90 13.45 0.45
C SER A 124 -11.76 12.38 1.53
N TYR A 125 -10.72 11.56 1.46
CA TYR A 125 -10.42 10.52 2.45
C TYR A 125 -10.26 11.10 3.86
N LYS A 126 -9.46 12.17 4.01
CA LYS A 126 -9.27 12.85 5.30
C LYS A 126 -10.52 13.55 5.82
N ALA A 127 -11.45 13.88 4.93
CA ALA A 127 -12.75 14.44 5.28
C ALA A 127 -13.82 13.36 5.48
N GLU A 128 -13.41 12.08 5.50
CA GLU A 128 -14.28 10.90 5.64
C GLU A 128 -15.35 10.79 4.54
N LYS A 129 -15.13 11.47 3.41
CA LYS A 129 -15.95 11.37 2.21
C LYS A 129 -15.51 10.16 1.40
N TYR A 130 -15.74 8.97 1.93
CA TYR A 130 -15.22 7.73 1.36
C TYR A 130 -15.80 7.39 -0.01
N GLU A 131 -17.06 7.76 -0.29
CA GLU A 131 -17.65 7.59 -1.62
C GLU A 131 -16.93 8.43 -2.68
N ASP A 132 -16.74 9.73 -2.42
CA ASP A 132 -15.96 10.63 -3.30
C ASP A 132 -14.52 10.13 -3.48
N ALA A 133 -13.90 9.64 -2.39
CA ALA A 133 -12.56 9.08 -2.44
C ALA A 133 -12.52 7.82 -3.32
N ASN A 134 -13.51 6.94 -3.21
CA ASN A 134 -13.60 5.70 -3.98
C ASN A 134 -13.77 5.97 -5.48
N ILE A 135 -14.68 6.89 -5.86
CA ILE A 135 -14.91 7.27 -7.26
C ILE A 135 -13.62 7.81 -7.89
N ASN A 136 -12.99 8.79 -7.23
CA ASN A 136 -11.78 9.41 -7.77
C ASN A 136 -10.58 8.45 -7.78
N LEU A 137 -10.49 7.54 -6.81
CA LEU A 137 -9.45 6.52 -6.76
C LEU A 137 -9.61 5.47 -7.87
N SER A 138 -10.84 5.07 -8.18
CA SER A 138 -11.15 4.18 -9.30
C SER A 138 -10.77 4.82 -10.63
N SER A 139 -11.11 6.11 -10.83
CA SER A 139 -10.66 6.86 -12.01
C SER A 139 -9.13 6.96 -12.10
N ALA A 140 -8.44 7.17 -10.98
CA ALA A 140 -6.97 7.20 -10.99
C ALA A 140 -6.34 5.83 -11.34
N MET A 141 -6.97 4.72 -10.94
CA MET A 141 -6.51 3.36 -11.25
C MET A 141 -6.45 3.10 -12.76
N GLU A 142 -7.44 3.62 -13.51
CA GLU A 142 -7.55 3.45 -14.97
C GLU A 142 -6.29 3.92 -15.70
N ALA A 143 -5.59 4.92 -15.19
CA ALA A 143 -4.34 5.40 -15.80
C ALA A 143 -3.29 4.28 -15.95
N SER A 144 -3.21 3.36 -14.99
CA SER A 144 -2.26 2.25 -15.04
C SER A 144 -2.68 1.14 -16.00
N THR A 145 -3.96 0.76 -16.00
CA THR A 145 -4.49 -0.31 -16.85
C THR A 145 -4.55 0.14 -18.31
N THR A 146 -5.09 1.33 -18.59
CA THR A 146 -5.16 1.89 -19.95
C THR A 146 -3.76 2.12 -20.53
N CYS A 147 -2.80 2.55 -19.70
CA CYS A 147 -1.42 2.67 -20.16
C CYS A 147 -0.83 1.32 -20.59
N GLU A 148 -1.07 0.24 -19.85
CA GLU A 148 -0.58 -1.09 -20.21
C GLU A 148 -1.28 -1.67 -21.44
N ASP A 149 -2.60 -1.53 -21.51
CA ASP A 149 -3.43 -2.02 -22.60
C ASP A 149 -3.03 -1.41 -23.96
N GLY A 150 -2.63 -0.13 -23.96
CA GLY A 150 -2.18 0.55 -25.17
C GLY A 150 -0.97 -0.10 -25.86
N PHE A 151 -0.09 -0.78 -25.12
CA PHE A 151 1.02 -1.53 -25.73
C PHE A 151 0.58 -2.90 -26.26
N SER A 152 -0.44 -3.49 -25.62
CA SER A 152 -0.98 -4.80 -25.97
C SER A 152 -1.69 -4.82 -27.33
N GLU A 153 -2.16 -3.67 -27.82
CA GLU A 153 -2.79 -3.52 -29.15
C GLU A 153 -1.90 -4.05 -30.30
N LYS A 154 -0.56 -4.00 -30.13
CA LYS A 154 0.40 -4.57 -31.09
C LYS A 154 1.22 -5.72 -30.51
N GLY A 155 0.83 -6.25 -29.35
CA GLY A 155 1.56 -7.31 -28.66
C GLY A 155 2.97 -6.91 -28.25
N VAL A 156 3.20 -5.62 -28.00
CA VAL A 156 4.51 -5.11 -27.56
C VAL A 156 4.53 -5.08 -26.04
N VAL A 157 5.65 -5.49 -25.44
CA VAL A 157 5.84 -5.38 -23.98
C VAL A 157 6.06 -3.91 -23.61
N SER A 158 5.24 -3.42 -22.69
CA SER A 158 5.35 -2.06 -22.17
C SER A 158 6.67 -1.88 -21.41
N PRO A 159 7.42 -0.79 -21.65
CA PRO A 159 8.57 -0.44 -20.81
C PRO A 159 8.14 0.04 -19.40
N LEU A 160 6.83 0.06 -19.12
CA LEU A 160 6.22 0.45 -17.86
C LEU A 160 5.50 -0.72 -17.16
N THR A 161 5.51 -1.95 -17.68
CA THR A 161 4.72 -3.10 -17.16
C THR A 161 4.78 -3.23 -15.64
N GLU A 162 5.97 -3.38 -15.05
CA GLU A 162 6.14 -3.52 -13.59
C GLU A 162 5.55 -2.31 -12.83
N ARG A 163 5.72 -1.10 -13.38
CA ARG A 163 5.21 0.12 -12.75
C ARG A 163 3.70 0.23 -12.83
N ASN A 164 3.12 -0.21 -13.94
CA ASN A 164 1.67 -0.25 -14.15
C ASN A 164 1.05 -1.32 -13.25
N GLU A 165 1.69 -2.48 -13.10
CA GLU A 165 1.27 -3.54 -12.19
C GLU A 165 1.30 -3.08 -10.73
N ASP A 166 2.39 -2.45 -10.29
CA ASP A 166 2.49 -1.87 -8.94
C ASP A 166 1.38 -0.84 -8.69
N ALA A 167 1.14 0.06 -9.67
CA ALA A 167 0.11 1.08 -9.57
C ALA A 167 -1.30 0.46 -9.49
N SER A 168 -1.57 -0.59 -10.26
CA SER A 168 -2.82 -1.32 -10.23
C SER A 168 -3.04 -2.00 -8.87
N GLN A 169 -2.05 -2.75 -8.36
CA GLN A 169 -2.15 -3.40 -7.05
C GLN A 169 -2.26 -2.42 -5.88
N LEU A 170 -1.53 -1.29 -5.92
CA LEU A 170 -1.67 -0.22 -4.92
C LEU A 170 -3.05 0.44 -4.98
N SER A 171 -3.62 0.59 -6.17
CA SER A 171 -4.98 1.12 -6.36
C SER A 171 -6.03 0.18 -5.78
N ALA A 172 -5.96 -1.11 -6.12
CA ALA A 172 -6.84 -2.15 -5.59
C ALA A 172 -6.77 -2.25 -4.06
N LEU A 173 -5.55 -2.18 -3.49
CA LEU A 173 -5.34 -2.12 -2.04
C LEU A 173 -6.02 -0.90 -1.42
N ALA A 174 -5.78 0.29 -1.98
CA ALA A 174 -6.39 1.53 -1.47
C ALA A 174 -7.92 1.50 -1.57
N LEU A 175 -8.49 1.02 -2.69
CA LEU A 175 -9.93 0.87 -2.89
C LEU A 175 -10.54 -0.10 -1.89
N SER A 176 -9.88 -1.23 -1.65
CA SER A 176 -10.31 -2.22 -0.67
C SER A 176 -10.39 -1.61 0.73
N ILE A 177 -9.39 -0.84 1.16
CA ILE A 177 -9.40 -0.19 2.48
C ILE A 177 -10.46 0.91 2.57
N VAL A 178 -10.59 1.75 1.54
CA VAL A 178 -11.66 2.76 1.47
C VAL A 178 -13.04 2.11 1.57
N THR A 179 -13.24 0.98 0.90
CA THR A 179 -14.50 0.24 0.94
C THR A 179 -14.78 -0.37 2.32
N MET A 180 -13.76 -0.89 3.01
CA MET A 180 -13.90 -1.35 4.39
C MET A 180 -14.34 -0.22 5.33
N LEU A 181 -13.76 0.97 5.17
CA LEU A 181 -14.09 2.14 5.99
C LEU A 181 -15.50 2.68 5.70
N SER A 182 -15.86 2.80 4.42
CA SER A 182 -17.19 3.21 3.97
C SER A 182 -18.31 2.32 4.53
N ARG A 183 -18.09 1.00 4.63
CA ARG A 183 -19.05 0.07 5.23
C ARG A 183 -19.15 0.18 6.75
N SER A 184 -18.12 0.68 7.42
CA SER A 184 -18.08 0.83 8.89
C SER A 184 -18.64 2.16 9.38
N SER A 185 -18.83 3.14 8.49
CA SER A 185 -19.41 4.45 8.79
C SER A 185 -20.95 4.48 8.74
N HIS A 186 -21.60 3.35 8.46
CA HIS A 186 -23.04 3.14 8.47
C HIS A 186 -23.42 2.11 9.53
#